data_AF-A0A542S5V2-F1
#
_entry.id   AF-A0A542S5V2-F1
#
_cell.length_a   1.000
_cell.length_b   1.000
_cell.length_c   1.000
_cell.angle_alpha   90.00
_cell.angle_beta   90.00
_cell.angle_gamma   90.00
#
_symmetry.space_group_name_H-M   'P 1'
#
loop_
_entity.id
_entity.type
_entity.pdbx_description
1 polymer ?
#
loop_
_entity_poly.entity_id
_entity_poly.type
_entity_poly.pdbx_seq_one_letter_code
_entity_poly.pdbx_strand_id
1 'polypeptide(L)'
;MKMTGFAKPAGDKAYFFLGSHYVRYNVGGDLPEGVESGYPLPIAEQWPALPFGSDIDACLSWSDGSVYFFRGDQCVQYDVANDAVLQGPTAIAEMWPGVFADGVDAAVLLSDAMVHFFRGSEVVVWNAADGSGVIDGPQPISSVWNGLPEPVTNVVRWWASEDVYFFSDTQYWSYDFASAAPYPEYPAEIAGNWTGLPFADSPAAPDDGPAPVPVDGTPARAMSVDEARAELQAAMDAGEILWAPSAIPGRVDLDGLVPFSGEKQDGNVAGVVIRYNPGTPQGPNAPDRLDPRNALALVRFCRWLSQAWGVTELHHLGIDGSAPGQRDDCHGQGRAVDFSGVVGTKDGTAYALSVLRDWGMVSTLSTPGGIWQPTGTNQVHFRLDEAPGSELARDFFRSAYEFIAGQWQDHSPNPDGPAEPSTIGSGTFIMNPDHPTSNPAPGAKNGREAHANHLHMQIGVTGTA
;
A
#
# COMPACT_ATOMS: atom_id res chain seq x y z
N MET A 1 -16.73 -2.39 7.72
CA MET A 1 -16.81 -2.43 6.24
C MET A 1 -17.21 -3.85 5.87
N LYS A 2 -18.23 -4.03 5.03
CA LYS A 2 -18.89 -5.33 4.81
C LYS A 2 -18.40 -5.96 3.51
N MET A 3 -17.78 -7.14 3.59
CA MET A 3 -17.37 -7.91 2.41
C MET A 3 -18.54 -8.73 1.89
N THR A 4 -18.82 -8.64 0.59
CA THR A 4 -19.86 -9.44 -0.09
C THR A 4 -19.25 -10.19 -1.26
N GLY A 5 -19.85 -11.27 -1.75
CA GLY A 5 -19.25 -12.02 -2.84
C GLY A 5 -20.08 -13.17 -3.36
N PHE A 6 -19.61 -13.79 -4.43
CA PHE A 6 -20.28 -14.92 -5.06
C PHE A 6 -19.28 -15.85 -5.76
N ALA A 7 -19.70 -17.09 -6.05
CA ALA A 7 -18.97 -18.02 -6.92
C ALA A 7 -19.77 -18.32 -8.19
N LYS A 8 -19.07 -18.39 -9.32
CA LYS A 8 -19.71 -18.80 -10.57
C LYS A 8 -20.08 -20.29 -10.53
N PRO A 9 -21.25 -20.70 -11.05
CA PRO A 9 -21.61 -22.11 -11.19
C PRO A 9 -20.62 -22.94 -12.01
N ALA A 10 -20.21 -22.37 -13.15
CA ALA A 10 -19.16 -22.92 -13.98
C ALA A 10 -17.90 -22.06 -13.82
N GLY A 11 -16.88 -22.61 -13.17
CA GLY A 11 -15.59 -21.95 -13.04
C GLY A 11 -14.81 -22.36 -11.81
N ASP A 12 -13.61 -21.83 -11.72
CA ASP A 12 -12.65 -22.00 -10.64
C ASP A 12 -12.42 -20.69 -9.87
N LYS A 13 -13.35 -19.73 -10.01
CA LYS A 13 -13.26 -18.39 -9.43
C LYS A 13 -14.49 -18.00 -8.62
N ALA A 14 -14.23 -17.35 -7.50
CA ALA A 14 -15.16 -16.52 -6.78
C ALA A 14 -14.75 -15.04 -6.87
N TYR A 15 -15.70 -14.16 -6.58
CA TYR A 15 -15.52 -12.71 -6.63
C TYR A 15 -16.01 -12.13 -5.31
N PHE A 16 -15.16 -11.35 -4.65
CA PHE A 16 -15.51 -10.66 -3.41
C PHE A 16 -15.35 -9.15 -3.60
N PHE A 17 -16.31 -8.38 -3.09
CA PHE A 17 -16.46 -6.94 -3.20
C PHE A 17 -16.39 -6.32 -1.80
N LEU A 18 -15.69 -5.20 -1.66
CA LEU A 18 -15.58 -4.42 -0.45
C LEU A 18 -15.47 -2.96 -0.88
N GLY A 19 -16.48 -2.17 -0.49
CA GLY A 19 -16.76 -0.83 -1.02
C GLY A 19 -16.56 -0.71 -2.52
N SER A 20 -15.61 0.10 -2.96
CA SER A 20 -15.29 0.46 -4.35
C SER A 20 -14.43 -0.55 -5.12
N HIS A 21 -13.93 -1.61 -4.49
CA HIS A 21 -13.05 -2.59 -5.15
C HIS A 21 -13.54 -4.04 -5.01
N TYR A 22 -12.95 -4.91 -5.83
CA TYR A 22 -13.19 -6.35 -5.79
C TYR A 22 -11.91 -7.15 -5.97
N VAL A 23 -11.95 -8.42 -5.56
CA VAL A 23 -10.91 -9.43 -5.82
C VAL A 23 -11.49 -10.63 -6.56
N ARG A 24 -10.67 -11.29 -7.38
CA ARG A 24 -10.92 -12.70 -7.77
C ARG A 24 -10.23 -13.63 -6.78
N TYR A 25 -10.93 -14.67 -6.38
CA TYR A 25 -10.44 -15.70 -5.46
C TYR A 25 -10.45 -17.06 -6.18
N ASN A 26 -9.33 -17.75 -6.19
CA ASN A 26 -9.18 -19.09 -6.76
C ASN A 26 -9.83 -20.10 -5.82
N VAL A 27 -10.78 -20.88 -6.35
CA VAL A 27 -11.51 -21.92 -5.60
C VAL A 27 -11.29 -23.33 -6.17
N GLY A 28 -10.42 -23.46 -7.17
CA GLY A 28 -10.08 -24.71 -7.84
C GLY A 28 -9.09 -24.48 -8.99
N GLY A 29 -8.87 -25.53 -9.79
CA GLY A 29 -7.93 -25.52 -10.92
C GLY A 29 -6.47 -25.81 -10.53
N ASP A 30 -5.53 -25.38 -11.37
CA ASP A 30 -4.07 -25.60 -11.17
C ASP A 30 -3.42 -24.51 -10.29
N LEU A 31 -4.18 -23.48 -9.89
CA LEU A 31 -3.69 -22.36 -9.08
C LEU A 31 -3.95 -22.61 -7.59
N PRO A 32 -3.07 -22.10 -6.69
CA PRO A 32 -3.32 -22.17 -5.26
C PRO A 32 -4.59 -21.39 -4.88
N GLU A 33 -5.32 -21.91 -3.90
CA GLU A 33 -6.47 -21.26 -3.32
C GLU A 33 -6.07 -19.91 -2.70
N GLY A 34 -6.87 -18.87 -2.94
CA GLY A 34 -6.56 -17.52 -2.46
C GLY A 34 -6.90 -16.43 -3.47
N VAL A 35 -6.76 -15.18 -3.03
CA VAL A 35 -6.86 -14.01 -3.90
C VAL A 35 -5.81 -14.09 -5.01
N GLU A 36 -6.26 -13.85 -6.25
CA GLU A 36 -5.38 -13.85 -7.41
C GLU A 36 -4.45 -12.64 -7.40
N SER A 37 -3.23 -12.82 -7.91
CA SER A 37 -2.26 -11.72 -8.04
C SER A 37 -2.81 -10.59 -8.93
N GLY A 38 -2.53 -9.34 -8.54
CA GLY A 38 -3.01 -8.13 -9.24
C GLY A 38 -4.36 -7.60 -8.75
N TYR A 39 -4.95 -8.21 -7.72
CA TYR A 39 -6.15 -7.73 -7.02
C TYR A 39 -5.79 -7.08 -5.67
N PRO A 40 -6.63 -6.20 -5.10
CA PRO A 40 -7.95 -5.78 -5.59
C PRO A 40 -7.90 -4.77 -6.73
N LEU A 41 -8.97 -4.74 -7.55
CA LEU A 41 -9.14 -3.80 -8.67
C LEU A 41 -10.41 -2.95 -8.50
N PRO A 42 -10.45 -1.72 -9.05
CA PRO A 42 -11.62 -0.84 -8.93
C PRO A 42 -12.84 -1.44 -9.65
N ILE A 43 -14.00 -1.45 -8.98
CA ILE A 43 -15.23 -2.00 -9.56
C ILE A 43 -15.64 -1.19 -10.80
N ALA A 44 -15.65 0.14 -10.69
CA ALA A 44 -16.09 1.02 -11.77
C ALA A 44 -15.25 0.91 -13.07
N GLU A 45 -14.01 0.45 -12.97
CA GLU A 45 -13.13 0.27 -14.13
C GLU A 45 -13.24 -1.13 -14.74
N GLN A 46 -13.37 -2.16 -13.91
CA GLN A 46 -13.38 -3.55 -14.37
C GLN A 46 -14.79 -4.08 -14.68
N TRP A 47 -15.83 -3.42 -14.16
CA TRP A 47 -17.24 -3.75 -14.37
C TRP A 47 -18.00 -2.53 -14.90
N PRO A 48 -17.60 -1.94 -16.04
CA PRO A 48 -18.15 -0.67 -16.51
C PRO A 48 -19.65 -0.74 -16.84
N ALA A 49 -20.23 -1.92 -17.09
CA ALA A 49 -21.67 -2.05 -17.25
C ALA A 49 -22.43 -2.19 -15.92
N LEU A 50 -21.76 -2.53 -14.81
CA LEU A 50 -22.41 -2.65 -13.51
C LEU A 50 -22.74 -1.25 -12.97
N PRO A 51 -24.02 -0.91 -12.71
CA PRO A 51 -24.41 0.42 -12.26
C PRO A 51 -23.93 0.75 -10.83
N PHE A 52 -23.43 -0.24 -10.09
CA PHE A 52 -22.97 -0.11 -8.71
C PHE A 52 -21.44 -0.12 -8.67
N GLY A 53 -20.84 1.08 -8.74
CA GLY A 53 -19.38 1.24 -8.69
C GLY A 53 -18.76 1.12 -7.29
N SER A 54 -19.57 0.97 -6.25
CA SER A 54 -19.13 0.75 -4.87
C SER A 54 -20.25 0.20 -4.00
N ASP A 55 -19.90 -0.28 -2.81
CA ASP A 55 -20.79 -0.61 -1.70
C ASP A 55 -21.91 -1.58 -2.09
N ILE A 56 -21.53 -2.69 -2.73
CA ILE A 56 -22.47 -3.78 -3.02
C ILE A 56 -22.88 -4.43 -1.71
N ASP A 57 -24.20 -4.54 -1.48
CA ASP A 57 -24.75 -5.06 -0.23
C ASP A 57 -24.83 -6.59 -0.23
N ALA A 58 -25.23 -7.18 -1.35
CA ALA A 58 -25.36 -8.62 -1.54
C ALA A 58 -25.16 -9.04 -3.00
N CYS A 59 -24.76 -10.30 -3.19
CA CYS A 59 -24.69 -10.97 -4.48
C CYS A 59 -25.51 -12.27 -4.43
N LEU A 60 -26.13 -12.65 -5.55
CA LEU A 60 -26.83 -13.93 -5.71
C LEU A 60 -26.44 -14.55 -7.06
N SER A 61 -25.70 -15.66 -7.02
CA SER A 61 -25.43 -16.43 -8.25
C SER A 61 -26.62 -17.32 -8.61
N TRP A 62 -26.99 -17.28 -9.88
CA TRP A 62 -27.99 -18.13 -10.47
C TRP A 62 -27.36 -19.32 -11.22
N SER A 63 -28.11 -20.39 -11.45
CA SER A 63 -27.60 -21.61 -12.10
C SER A 63 -27.25 -21.44 -13.58
N ASP A 64 -27.80 -20.44 -14.26
CA ASP A 64 -27.43 -20.08 -15.62
C ASP A 64 -26.11 -19.27 -15.72
N GLY A 65 -25.51 -18.94 -14.57
CA GLY A 65 -24.28 -18.15 -14.48
C GLY A 65 -24.50 -16.65 -14.39
N SER A 66 -25.75 -16.17 -14.48
CA SER A 66 -26.08 -14.78 -14.16
C SER A 66 -25.96 -14.51 -12.66
N VAL A 67 -25.73 -13.25 -12.31
CA VAL A 67 -25.58 -12.81 -10.92
C VAL A 67 -26.50 -11.63 -10.68
N TYR A 68 -27.22 -11.63 -9.57
CA TYR A 68 -27.93 -10.46 -9.10
C TYR A 68 -27.06 -9.71 -8.10
N PHE A 69 -26.87 -8.41 -8.34
CA PHE A 69 -26.21 -7.50 -7.41
C PHE A 69 -27.26 -6.62 -6.74
N PHE A 70 -27.11 -6.38 -5.45
CA PHE A 70 -28.01 -5.56 -4.63
C PHE A 70 -27.25 -4.37 -4.04
N ARG A 71 -27.86 -3.19 -4.06
CA ARG A 71 -27.36 -1.97 -3.41
C ARG A 71 -28.53 -1.07 -2.99
N GLY A 72 -28.62 -0.76 -1.71
CA GLY A 72 -29.74 -0.03 -1.13
C GLY A 72 -31.06 -0.75 -1.44
N ASP A 73 -32.03 -0.02 -1.97
CA ASP A 73 -33.33 -0.54 -2.40
C ASP A 73 -33.35 -1.05 -3.85
N GLN A 74 -32.19 -1.14 -4.52
CA GLN A 74 -32.07 -1.51 -5.93
C GLN A 74 -31.33 -2.82 -6.16
N CYS A 75 -31.65 -3.49 -7.27
CA CYS A 75 -30.92 -4.64 -7.76
C CYS A 75 -30.83 -4.69 -9.29
N VAL A 76 -29.85 -5.46 -9.79
CA VAL A 76 -29.60 -5.68 -11.22
C VAL A 76 -29.26 -7.15 -11.46
N GLN A 77 -29.83 -7.76 -12.50
CA GLN A 77 -29.38 -9.05 -13.02
C GLN A 77 -28.29 -8.80 -14.06
N TYR A 78 -27.17 -9.51 -13.93
CA TYR A 78 -25.94 -9.20 -14.64
C TYR A 78 -25.27 -10.45 -15.21
N ASP A 79 -24.77 -10.34 -16.44
CA ASP A 79 -23.97 -11.35 -17.12
C ASP A 79 -22.48 -11.05 -16.90
N VAL A 80 -21.87 -11.83 -16.01
CA VAL A 80 -20.45 -11.70 -15.65
C VAL A 80 -19.52 -12.08 -16.81
N ALA A 81 -19.95 -12.93 -17.75
CA ALA A 81 -19.09 -13.35 -18.87
C ALA A 81 -18.97 -12.26 -19.94
N ASN A 82 -20.03 -11.48 -20.15
CA ASN A 82 -20.11 -10.47 -21.20
C ASN A 82 -20.07 -9.02 -20.68
N ASP A 83 -19.92 -8.82 -19.36
CA ASP A 83 -19.98 -7.49 -18.71
C ASP A 83 -21.24 -6.72 -19.18
N ALA A 84 -22.41 -7.30 -18.92
CA ALA A 84 -23.67 -6.77 -19.43
C ALA A 84 -24.81 -6.85 -18.41
N VAL A 85 -25.62 -5.78 -18.34
CA VAL A 85 -26.87 -5.78 -17.59
C VAL A 85 -27.94 -6.52 -18.37
N LEU A 86 -28.49 -7.58 -17.78
CA LEU A 86 -29.61 -8.35 -18.34
C LEU A 86 -30.96 -7.73 -17.96
N GLN A 87 -31.10 -7.26 -16.71
CA GLN A 87 -32.31 -6.61 -16.22
C GLN A 87 -31.99 -5.62 -15.09
N GLY A 88 -32.62 -4.45 -15.10
CA GLY A 88 -32.44 -3.40 -14.09
C GLY A 88 -31.44 -2.31 -14.50
N PRO A 89 -30.93 -1.50 -13.55
CA PRO A 89 -31.28 -1.51 -12.13
C PRO A 89 -32.76 -1.18 -11.89
N THR A 90 -33.41 -1.91 -10.99
CA THR A 90 -34.81 -1.69 -10.58
C THR A 90 -34.95 -1.88 -9.07
N ALA A 91 -36.09 -1.51 -8.50
CA ALA A 91 -36.37 -1.69 -7.08
C ALA A 91 -36.43 -3.18 -6.71
N ILE A 92 -35.90 -3.55 -5.54
CA ILE A 92 -35.94 -4.93 -5.04
C ILE A 92 -37.39 -5.42 -4.95
N ALA A 93 -38.31 -4.59 -4.46
CA ALA A 93 -39.73 -4.94 -4.35
C ALA A 93 -40.41 -5.23 -5.70
N GLU A 94 -39.85 -4.73 -6.82
CA GLU A 94 -40.36 -4.98 -8.17
C GLU A 94 -39.83 -6.29 -8.74
N MET A 95 -38.51 -6.52 -8.63
CA MET A 95 -37.87 -7.74 -9.16
C MET A 95 -38.10 -8.96 -8.25
N TRP A 96 -38.20 -8.74 -6.94
CA TRP A 96 -38.33 -9.76 -5.91
C TRP A 96 -39.51 -9.45 -4.97
N PRO A 97 -40.76 -9.64 -5.42
CA PRO A 97 -41.94 -9.32 -4.62
C PRO A 97 -41.95 -10.04 -3.28
N GLY A 98 -42.09 -9.27 -2.19
CA GLY A 98 -42.11 -9.76 -0.82
C GLY A 98 -40.72 -9.86 -0.16
N VAL A 99 -39.63 -9.68 -0.90
CA VAL A 99 -38.27 -9.59 -0.34
C VAL A 99 -38.04 -8.17 0.18
N PHE A 100 -37.27 -8.05 1.28
CA PHE A 100 -36.97 -6.82 1.99
C PHE A 100 -36.73 -5.61 1.07
N ALA A 101 -37.68 -4.68 1.05
CA ALA A 101 -37.73 -3.62 0.05
C ALA A 101 -36.60 -2.58 0.18
N ASP A 102 -36.00 -2.47 1.35
CA ASP A 102 -34.96 -1.52 1.72
C ASP A 102 -33.55 -2.12 1.66
N GLY A 103 -33.38 -3.29 1.04
CA GLY A 103 -32.09 -3.94 0.76
C GLY A 103 -31.96 -5.39 1.26
N VAL A 104 -30.86 -6.03 0.91
CA VAL A 104 -30.57 -7.43 1.24
C VAL A 104 -29.16 -7.51 1.81
N ASP A 105 -28.98 -8.24 2.91
CA ASP A 105 -27.65 -8.44 3.49
C ASP A 105 -26.87 -9.57 2.83
N ALA A 106 -27.55 -10.66 2.49
CA ALA A 106 -26.97 -11.77 1.74
C ALA A 106 -28.06 -12.56 1.03
N ALA A 107 -27.71 -13.33 0.01
CA ALA A 107 -28.65 -14.19 -0.70
C ALA A 107 -27.96 -15.46 -1.23
N VAL A 108 -28.68 -16.60 -1.23
CA VAL A 108 -28.16 -17.86 -1.76
C VAL A 108 -29.25 -18.70 -2.44
N LEU A 109 -28.91 -19.26 -3.59
CA LEU A 109 -29.68 -20.29 -4.29
C LEU A 109 -29.16 -21.68 -3.88
N LEU A 110 -29.99 -22.50 -3.24
CA LEU A 110 -29.56 -23.79 -2.63
C LEU A 110 -29.96 -25.01 -3.43
N SER A 111 -31.23 -25.04 -3.82
CA SER A 111 -31.74 -25.92 -4.87
C SER A 111 -32.31 -24.97 -5.90
N ASP A 112 -32.27 -25.28 -7.19
CA ASP A 112 -32.84 -24.44 -8.28
C ASP A 112 -34.33 -24.05 -8.09
N ALA A 113 -34.94 -24.41 -6.96
CA ALA A 113 -36.28 -24.06 -6.51
C ALA A 113 -36.35 -22.97 -5.41
N MET A 114 -35.29 -22.65 -4.66
CA MET A 114 -35.39 -21.74 -3.50
C MET A 114 -34.19 -20.80 -3.33
N VAL A 115 -34.50 -19.50 -3.26
CA VAL A 115 -33.56 -18.46 -2.81
C VAL A 115 -33.84 -18.11 -1.36
N HIS A 116 -32.79 -18.05 -0.54
CA HIS A 116 -32.89 -17.52 0.82
C HIS A 116 -32.29 -16.11 0.82
N PHE A 117 -33.08 -15.11 1.21
CA PHE A 117 -32.63 -13.73 1.38
C PHE A 117 -32.53 -13.40 2.86
N PHE A 118 -31.41 -12.80 3.26
CA PHE A 118 -31.12 -12.43 4.65
C PHE A 118 -31.14 -10.91 4.80
N ARG A 119 -31.68 -10.40 5.91
CA ARG A 119 -31.57 -8.99 6.32
C ARG A 119 -31.63 -8.88 7.84
N GLY A 120 -30.62 -8.25 8.45
CA GLY A 120 -30.51 -8.19 9.90
C GLY A 120 -30.57 -9.58 10.52
N SER A 121 -31.48 -9.80 11.45
CA SER A 121 -31.72 -11.11 12.10
C SER A 121 -32.76 -11.97 11.39
N GLU A 122 -33.22 -11.60 10.19
CA GLU A 122 -34.33 -12.26 9.49
C GLU A 122 -33.94 -12.90 8.16
N VAL A 123 -34.69 -13.93 7.76
CA VAL A 123 -34.60 -14.61 6.47
C VAL A 123 -35.98 -14.79 5.83
N VAL A 124 -36.07 -14.63 4.52
CA VAL A 124 -37.23 -15.02 3.69
C VAL A 124 -36.80 -16.05 2.65
N VAL A 125 -37.69 -16.99 2.35
CA VAL A 125 -37.51 -18.00 1.30
C VAL A 125 -38.38 -17.62 0.11
N TRP A 126 -37.77 -17.49 -1.06
CA TRP A 126 -38.40 -17.10 -2.30
C TRP A 126 -38.37 -18.23 -3.33
N ASN A 127 -39.46 -18.43 -4.05
CA ASN A 127 -39.62 -19.54 -4.99
C ASN A 127 -38.90 -19.28 -6.33
N ALA A 128 -37.71 -19.86 -6.48
CA ALA A 128 -36.88 -19.74 -7.69
C ALA A 128 -37.45 -20.49 -8.90
N ALA A 129 -38.31 -21.49 -8.69
CA ALA A 129 -38.74 -22.40 -9.75
C ALA A 129 -39.71 -21.73 -10.74
N ASP A 130 -40.60 -20.86 -10.25
CA ASP A 130 -41.61 -20.17 -11.05
C ASP A 130 -41.69 -18.65 -10.82
N GLY A 131 -40.90 -18.14 -9.88
CA GLY A 131 -40.88 -16.73 -9.51
C GLY A 131 -42.15 -16.21 -8.85
N SER A 132 -42.92 -17.10 -8.22
CA SER A 132 -44.22 -16.76 -7.59
C SER A 132 -44.14 -15.86 -6.35
N GLY A 133 -42.95 -15.61 -5.82
CA GLY A 133 -42.77 -14.73 -4.65
C GLY A 133 -42.18 -15.43 -3.43
N VAL A 134 -42.30 -14.76 -2.28
CA VAL A 134 -41.96 -15.32 -0.97
C VAL A 134 -42.92 -16.45 -0.58
N ILE A 135 -42.36 -17.60 -0.23
CA ILE A 135 -43.08 -18.81 0.20
C ILE A 135 -42.96 -19.09 1.71
N ASP A 136 -41.97 -18.50 2.37
CA ASP A 136 -41.81 -18.53 3.84
C ASP A 136 -41.04 -17.29 4.32
N GLY A 137 -41.31 -16.84 5.55
CA GLY A 137 -40.67 -15.68 6.16
C GLY A 137 -41.44 -14.35 6.09
N PRO A 138 -40.90 -13.28 6.72
CA PRO A 138 -39.62 -13.25 7.43
C PRO A 138 -39.65 -14.05 8.73
N GLN A 139 -38.57 -14.79 9.00
CA GLN A 139 -38.36 -15.60 10.21
C GLN A 139 -37.00 -15.26 10.79
N PRO A 140 -36.77 -15.43 12.11
CA PRO A 140 -35.42 -15.37 12.67
C PRO A 140 -34.47 -16.31 11.91
N ILE A 141 -33.24 -15.88 11.63
CA ILE A 141 -32.25 -16.73 10.95
C ILE A 141 -32.06 -18.02 11.75
N SER A 142 -31.96 -17.95 13.08
CA SER A 142 -31.75 -19.11 13.93
C SER A 142 -32.86 -20.17 13.86
N SER A 143 -34.09 -19.81 13.44
CA SER A 143 -35.19 -20.78 13.31
C SER A 143 -35.18 -21.55 11.99
N VAL A 144 -34.53 -21.00 10.97
CA VAL A 144 -34.39 -21.65 9.64
C VAL A 144 -33.00 -22.28 9.52
N TRP A 145 -31.98 -21.60 10.02
CA TRP A 145 -30.58 -21.94 9.96
C TRP A 145 -29.99 -22.03 11.37
N ASN A 146 -30.11 -23.22 11.95
CA ASN A 146 -29.63 -23.47 13.30
C ASN A 146 -28.11 -23.27 13.39
N GLY A 147 -27.66 -22.47 14.37
CA GLY A 147 -26.25 -22.22 14.64
C GLY A 147 -25.57 -21.14 13.78
N LEU A 148 -26.28 -20.50 12.85
CA LEU A 148 -25.76 -19.36 12.09
C LEU A 148 -25.80 -18.04 12.89
N PRO A 149 -24.96 -17.04 12.52
CA PRO A 149 -24.96 -15.72 13.13
C PRO A 149 -26.18 -14.87 12.71
N GLU A 150 -26.48 -13.85 13.51
CA GLU A 150 -27.46 -12.81 13.21
C GLU A 150 -26.78 -11.43 13.41
N PRO A 151 -26.38 -10.72 12.35
CA PRO A 151 -26.74 -10.95 10.94
C PRO A 151 -25.81 -11.92 10.19
N VAL A 152 -26.30 -12.41 9.04
CA VAL A 152 -25.48 -12.99 7.97
C VAL A 152 -25.15 -11.88 6.96
N THR A 153 -23.87 -11.55 6.78
CA THR A 153 -23.42 -10.44 5.93
C THR A 153 -23.01 -10.85 4.53
N ASN A 154 -22.76 -12.14 4.29
CA ASN A 154 -22.51 -12.68 2.96
C ASN A 154 -22.77 -14.19 2.98
N VAL A 155 -23.14 -14.77 1.83
CA VAL A 155 -23.24 -16.22 1.66
C VAL A 155 -22.65 -16.59 0.32
N VAL A 156 -21.81 -17.62 0.31
CA VAL A 156 -21.16 -18.09 -0.92
C VAL A 156 -21.30 -19.60 -1.03
N ARG A 157 -21.78 -20.06 -2.18
CA ARG A 157 -21.92 -21.49 -2.51
C ARG A 157 -20.82 -21.91 -3.47
N TRP A 158 -20.02 -22.90 -3.10
CA TRP A 158 -19.12 -23.61 -4.01
C TRP A 158 -19.92 -24.62 -4.81
N TRP A 159 -20.13 -24.34 -6.08
CA TRP A 159 -21.01 -25.14 -6.92
C TRP A 159 -20.47 -26.54 -7.23
N ALA A 160 -19.15 -26.71 -7.28
CA ALA A 160 -18.54 -28.00 -7.57
C ALA A 160 -18.65 -29.00 -6.41
N SER A 161 -18.57 -28.54 -5.17
CA SER A 161 -18.67 -29.37 -3.96
C SER A 161 -20.04 -29.26 -3.26
N GLU A 162 -20.86 -28.28 -3.67
CA GLU A 162 -22.10 -27.87 -3.02
C GLU A 162 -21.93 -27.29 -1.59
N ASP A 163 -20.70 -27.01 -1.16
CA ASP A 163 -20.45 -26.38 0.13
C ASP A 163 -21.04 -24.97 0.18
N VAL A 164 -21.57 -24.57 1.33
CA VAL A 164 -22.12 -23.23 1.55
C VAL A 164 -21.46 -22.59 2.76
N TYR A 165 -20.85 -21.43 2.52
CA TYR A 165 -20.15 -20.64 3.52
C TYR A 165 -20.95 -19.39 3.85
N PHE A 166 -21.27 -19.20 5.13
CA PHE A 166 -21.95 -18.03 5.66
C PHE A 166 -20.93 -17.14 6.36
N PHE A 167 -21.02 -15.83 6.18
CA PHE A 167 -20.08 -14.87 6.76
C PHE A 167 -20.83 -13.87 7.65
N SER A 168 -20.16 -13.43 8.70
CA SER A 168 -20.60 -12.33 9.56
C SER A 168 -19.37 -11.64 10.15
N ASP A 169 -19.28 -10.33 9.96
CA ASP A 169 -18.13 -9.51 10.38
C ASP A 169 -16.78 -10.10 9.94
N THR A 170 -15.98 -10.60 10.89
CA THR A 170 -14.65 -11.18 10.64
C THR A 170 -14.66 -12.71 10.57
N GLN A 171 -15.82 -13.35 10.71
CA GLN A 171 -15.95 -14.78 10.86
C GLN A 171 -16.77 -15.41 9.74
N TYR A 172 -16.59 -16.71 9.56
CA TYR A 172 -17.38 -17.51 8.63
C TYR A 172 -17.72 -18.90 9.21
N TRP A 173 -18.74 -19.53 8.62
CA TRP A 173 -19.27 -20.85 8.96
C TRP A 173 -19.42 -21.68 7.69
N SER A 174 -18.91 -22.92 7.68
CA SER A 174 -19.32 -23.92 6.68
C SER A 174 -20.50 -24.72 7.24
N TYR A 175 -21.58 -24.82 6.46
CA TYR A 175 -22.83 -25.43 6.91
C TYR A 175 -22.97 -26.88 6.47
N ASP A 176 -23.23 -27.77 7.41
CA ASP A 176 -23.54 -29.16 7.15
C ASP A 176 -25.06 -29.35 7.06
N PHE A 177 -25.55 -29.54 5.82
CA PHE A 177 -26.96 -29.79 5.55
C PHE A 177 -27.46 -31.11 6.14
N ALA A 178 -26.58 -32.10 6.38
CA ALA A 178 -26.99 -33.38 6.95
C ALA A 178 -27.33 -33.26 8.43
N SER A 179 -26.58 -32.46 9.19
CA SER A 179 -26.85 -32.16 10.60
C SER A 179 -27.74 -30.93 10.81
N ALA A 180 -28.00 -30.14 9.77
CA ALA A 180 -28.68 -28.86 9.85
C ALA A 180 -28.04 -27.93 10.89
N ALA A 181 -26.71 -27.83 10.84
CA ALA A 181 -25.90 -26.97 11.68
C ALA A 181 -24.54 -26.71 11.00
N PRO A 182 -23.77 -25.69 11.44
CA PRO A 182 -22.37 -25.57 11.06
C PRO A 182 -21.55 -26.78 11.48
N TYR A 183 -20.47 -27.08 10.73
CA TYR A 183 -19.49 -28.06 11.21
C TYR A 183 -18.90 -27.62 12.56
N PRO A 184 -18.51 -28.56 13.45
CA PRO A 184 -18.12 -28.26 14.83
C PRO A 184 -16.94 -27.29 15.01
N GLU A 185 -16.10 -27.14 13.99
CA GLU A 185 -14.95 -26.24 13.97
C GLU A 185 -15.30 -24.78 13.69
N TYR A 186 -16.57 -24.45 13.39
CA TYR A 186 -17.02 -23.10 13.08
C TYR A 186 -17.74 -22.41 14.25
N PRO A 187 -17.67 -21.07 14.36
CA PRO A 187 -17.02 -20.14 13.43
C PRO A 187 -15.50 -20.21 13.40
N ALA A 188 -14.94 -19.85 12.25
CA ALA A 188 -13.52 -19.58 12.07
C ALA A 188 -13.33 -18.13 11.60
N GLU A 189 -12.15 -17.55 11.86
CA GLU A 189 -11.79 -16.23 11.34
C GLU A 189 -11.60 -16.29 9.83
N ILE A 190 -12.07 -15.28 9.10
CA ILE A 190 -11.81 -15.14 7.66
C ILE A 190 -10.31 -14.98 7.43
N ALA A 191 -9.69 -14.10 8.22
CA ALA A 191 -8.25 -13.84 8.15
C ALA A 191 -7.45 -15.11 8.50
N GLY A 192 -6.58 -15.51 7.57
CA GLY A 192 -5.73 -16.70 7.70
C GLY A 192 -6.36 -18.01 7.23
N ASN A 193 -7.69 -18.08 7.06
CA ASN A 193 -8.37 -19.24 6.48
C ASN A 193 -8.80 -19.00 5.02
N TRP A 194 -9.08 -17.75 4.66
CA TRP A 194 -9.32 -17.32 3.28
C TRP A 194 -8.16 -16.46 2.82
N THR A 195 -7.19 -17.06 2.12
CA THR A 195 -5.92 -16.38 1.78
C THR A 195 -6.18 -15.10 0.99
N GLY A 196 -5.83 -13.95 1.56
CA GLY A 196 -6.05 -12.63 0.96
C GLY A 196 -7.41 -11.98 1.29
N LEU A 197 -8.26 -12.62 2.10
CA LEU A 197 -9.51 -12.05 2.62
C LEU A 197 -9.44 -11.83 4.16
N PRO A 198 -10.21 -10.85 4.70
CA PRO A 198 -10.83 -9.76 3.95
C PRO A 198 -9.75 -8.91 3.28
N PHE A 199 -10.00 -8.50 2.05
CA PHE A 199 -9.09 -7.59 1.33
C PHE A 199 -9.40 -6.15 1.72
N ALA A 200 -8.50 -5.21 1.44
CA ALA A 200 -8.79 -3.80 1.66
C ALA A 200 -9.59 -3.23 0.47
N ASP A 201 -10.60 -2.41 0.77
CA ASP A 201 -11.48 -1.72 -0.22
C ASP A 201 -10.68 -0.81 -1.16
N SER A 202 -9.47 -0.43 -0.80
CA SER A 202 -8.45 -0.04 -1.78
C SER A 202 -7.39 -1.14 -1.78
N PRO A 203 -6.68 -1.42 -2.89
CA PRO A 203 -5.30 -1.83 -2.70
C PRO A 203 -4.77 -0.72 -1.81
N ALA A 204 -4.38 -1.04 -0.57
CA ALA A 204 -3.63 -0.06 0.20
C ALA A 204 -2.63 0.48 -0.82
N ALA A 205 -2.63 1.81 -1.04
CA ALA A 205 -1.47 2.43 -1.64
C ALA A 205 -0.30 1.76 -0.90
N PRO A 206 0.51 1.00 -1.66
CA PRO A 206 1.22 -0.19 -1.19
C PRO A 206 1.84 0.12 0.16
N ASP A 207 1.30 -0.43 1.28
CA ASP A 207 1.50 0.05 2.67
C ASP A 207 2.44 1.25 2.66
N ASP A 208 1.94 2.48 2.45
CA ASP A 208 2.75 3.70 2.22
C ASP A 208 3.63 4.01 3.44
N GLY A 209 4.41 3.04 3.93
CA GLY A 209 4.32 2.59 5.31
C GLY A 209 3.36 3.39 6.16
N PRO A 210 3.81 3.92 7.29
CA PRO A 210 3.07 4.98 7.94
C PRO A 210 3.04 6.15 6.99
N ALA A 211 1.83 6.63 6.69
CA ALA A 211 1.61 7.90 6.00
C ALA A 211 2.69 8.89 6.44
N PRO A 212 3.38 9.57 5.50
CA PRO A 212 4.42 10.51 5.88
C PRO A 212 3.85 11.38 6.99
N VAL A 213 4.50 11.34 8.16
CA VAL A 213 4.15 12.23 9.26
C VAL A 213 4.08 13.62 8.61
N PRO A 214 2.94 14.35 8.69
CA PRO A 214 2.83 15.65 8.09
C PRO A 214 4.09 16.41 8.45
N VAL A 215 4.86 16.83 7.45
CA VAL A 215 6.08 17.56 7.73
C VAL A 215 5.61 18.85 8.37
N ASP A 216 5.82 18.99 9.68
CA ASP A 216 5.40 20.20 10.38
C ASP A 216 6.07 21.41 9.70
N GLY A 217 5.24 22.29 9.13
CA GLY A 217 5.67 23.55 8.52
C GLY A 217 6.22 23.46 7.10
N THR A 218 7.01 24.46 6.72
CA THR A 218 7.53 24.61 5.36
C THR A 218 8.59 23.53 5.04
N PRO A 219 8.59 22.91 3.85
CA PRO A 219 9.65 21.99 3.44
C PRO A 219 11.03 22.63 3.41
N ALA A 220 12.07 21.87 3.76
CA ALA A 220 13.45 22.39 3.72
C ALA A 220 13.86 22.88 2.32
N ARG A 221 13.37 22.22 1.26
CA ARG A 221 13.55 22.65 -0.14
C ARG A 221 12.98 24.04 -0.46
N ALA A 222 12.01 24.50 0.32
CA ALA A 222 11.32 25.79 0.15
C ALA A 222 11.82 26.89 1.10
N MET A 223 12.70 26.56 2.04
CA MET A 223 13.19 27.48 3.07
C MET A 223 14.43 28.26 2.62
N SER A 224 14.59 29.46 3.18
CA SER A 224 15.88 30.13 3.27
C SER A 224 16.81 29.45 4.29
N VAL A 225 18.10 29.77 4.21
CA VAL A 225 19.12 29.25 5.14
C VAL A 225 18.84 29.69 6.60
N ASP A 226 18.35 30.91 6.80
CA ASP A 226 18.08 31.45 8.13
C ASP A 226 16.80 30.86 8.75
N GLU A 227 15.75 30.61 7.96
CA GLU A 227 14.56 29.88 8.42
C GLU A 227 14.93 28.45 8.84
N ALA A 228 15.71 27.74 8.02
CA ALA A 228 16.15 26.39 8.37
C ALA A 228 17.01 26.36 9.64
N ARG A 229 17.85 27.39 9.86
CA ARG A 229 18.64 27.52 11.10
C ARG A 229 17.75 27.75 12.32
N ALA A 230 16.68 28.54 12.19
CA ALA A 230 15.74 28.77 13.28
C ALA A 230 15.02 27.48 13.69
N GLU A 231 14.62 26.65 12.72
CA GLU A 231 14.01 25.33 12.96
C GLU A 231 14.98 24.34 13.61
N LEU A 232 16.25 24.31 13.17
CA LEU A 232 17.29 23.51 13.81
C LEU A 232 17.53 23.95 15.26
N GLN A 233 17.52 25.27 15.53
CA GLN A 233 17.62 25.79 16.89
C GLN A 233 16.42 25.35 17.74
N ALA A 234 15.20 25.39 17.21
CA ALA A 234 14.01 24.93 17.91
C ALA A 234 14.06 23.42 18.23
N ALA A 235 14.52 22.59 17.28
CA ALA A 235 14.71 21.15 17.51
C ALA A 235 15.78 20.88 18.58
N MET A 236 16.84 21.69 18.64
CA MET A 236 17.86 21.60 19.69
C MET A 236 17.29 22.02 21.05
N ASP A 237 16.54 23.12 21.12
CA ASP A 237 15.90 23.61 22.35
C ASP A 237 14.87 22.60 22.89
N ALA A 238 14.23 21.84 22.00
CA ALA A 238 13.34 20.72 22.34
C ALA A 238 14.10 19.45 22.78
N GLY A 239 15.43 19.43 22.66
CA GLY A 239 16.27 18.29 23.03
C GLY A 239 16.23 17.12 22.04
N GLU A 240 15.80 17.35 20.81
CA GLU A 240 15.65 16.31 19.78
C GLU A 240 16.97 16.02 19.06
N ILE A 241 17.84 17.02 18.98
CA ILE A 241 19.15 16.95 18.33
C ILE A 241 20.19 17.71 19.17
N LEU A 242 21.47 17.43 18.96
CA LEU A 242 22.51 18.44 19.14
C LEU A 242 22.96 18.92 17.77
N TRP A 243 23.24 20.21 17.67
CA TRP A 243 24.00 20.72 16.53
C TRP A 243 24.88 21.86 17.02
N ALA A 244 25.99 22.05 16.34
CA ALA A 244 26.90 23.16 16.60
C ALA A 244 27.10 23.98 15.33
N PRO A 245 27.33 25.31 15.45
CA PRO A 245 27.88 26.07 14.35
C PRO A 245 29.16 25.40 13.85
N SER A 246 29.23 25.17 12.53
CA SER A 246 30.42 24.57 11.95
C SER A 246 31.60 25.53 12.00
N ALA A 247 32.82 24.98 11.95
CA ALA A 247 34.03 25.77 11.73
C ALA A 247 34.02 26.52 10.38
N ILE A 248 33.14 26.13 9.45
CA ILE A 248 32.91 26.83 8.19
C ILE A 248 31.71 27.78 8.34
N PRO A 249 31.89 29.10 8.15
CA PRO A 249 30.80 30.07 8.27
C PRO A 249 29.58 29.71 7.43
N GLY A 250 28.40 29.79 8.05
CA GLY A 250 27.12 29.51 7.40
C GLY A 250 26.70 28.05 7.39
N ARG A 251 27.56 27.11 7.81
CA ARG A 251 27.28 25.67 7.86
C ARG A 251 27.05 25.17 9.28
N VAL A 252 26.51 23.95 9.39
CA VAL A 252 26.20 23.29 10.67
C VAL A 252 26.80 21.90 10.73
N ASP A 253 27.22 21.51 11.93
CA ASP A 253 27.70 20.17 12.24
C ASP A 253 26.60 19.46 13.05
N LEU A 254 26.12 18.30 12.59
CA LEU A 254 25.10 17.49 13.27
C LEU A 254 25.78 16.42 14.11
N ASP A 255 25.58 16.46 15.42
CA ASP A 255 26.15 15.50 16.35
C ASP A 255 25.07 15.04 17.34
N GLY A 256 25.18 13.82 17.85
CA GLY A 256 24.01 13.11 18.34
C GLY A 256 23.92 12.89 19.83
N LEU A 257 22.74 13.08 20.40
CA LEU A 257 22.33 12.46 21.67
C LEU A 257 21.40 11.29 21.38
N VAL A 258 21.45 10.26 22.22
CA VAL A 258 20.44 9.20 22.27
C VAL A 258 19.15 9.80 22.85
N PRO A 259 18.00 9.71 22.14
CA PRO A 259 16.72 10.17 22.65
C PRO A 259 16.41 9.58 24.04
N PHE A 260 15.78 10.36 24.91
CA PHE A 260 15.39 10.00 26.30
C PHE A 260 16.52 9.83 27.33
N SER A 261 17.74 9.43 26.93
CA SER A 261 18.87 9.33 27.86
C SER A 261 19.73 10.60 27.90
N GLY A 262 19.77 11.37 26.81
CA GLY A 262 20.61 12.56 26.69
C GLY A 262 22.11 12.24 26.66
N GLU A 263 22.50 10.98 26.43
CA GLU A 263 23.89 10.58 26.29
C GLU A 263 24.40 10.85 24.87
N LYS A 264 25.63 11.37 24.75
CA LYS A 264 26.25 11.63 23.45
C LYS A 264 26.57 10.33 22.72
N GLN A 265 26.10 10.23 21.48
CA GLN A 265 26.46 9.19 20.53
C GLN A 265 26.76 9.84 19.17
N ASP A 266 28.02 9.77 18.75
CA ASP A 266 28.47 10.32 17.47
C ASP A 266 27.62 9.79 16.31
N GLY A 267 27.16 10.70 15.45
CA GLY A 267 26.33 10.39 14.28
C GLY A 267 24.85 10.07 14.58
N ASN A 268 24.39 10.16 15.83
CA ASN A 268 22.96 10.02 16.13
C ASN A 268 22.19 11.29 15.69
N VAL A 269 21.25 11.16 14.77
CA VAL A 269 20.41 12.28 14.32
C VAL A 269 18.97 11.86 14.58
N ALA A 270 18.31 12.54 15.53
CA ALA A 270 16.91 12.29 15.88
C ALA A 270 16.56 10.81 16.15
N GLY A 271 17.45 10.07 16.82
CA GLY A 271 17.25 8.66 17.16
C GLY A 271 17.78 7.64 16.16
N VAL A 272 18.33 8.09 15.03
CA VAL A 272 18.93 7.23 14.00
C VAL A 272 20.43 7.45 13.94
N VAL A 273 21.21 6.38 14.08
CA VAL A 273 22.67 6.45 13.96
C VAL A 273 23.06 6.40 12.48
N ILE A 274 23.68 7.48 11.99
CA ILE A 274 24.16 7.57 10.62
C ILE A 274 25.52 6.90 10.51
N ARG A 275 25.67 6.03 9.51
CA ARG A 275 26.89 5.26 9.26
C ARG A 275 27.28 5.30 7.79
N TYR A 276 28.58 5.28 7.55
CA TYR A 276 29.08 4.94 6.22
C TYR A 276 28.83 3.45 5.94
N ASN A 277 28.51 3.10 4.69
CA ASN A 277 28.26 1.71 4.28
C ASN A 277 29.36 0.71 4.74
N PRO A 278 28.99 -0.54 5.10
CA PRO A 278 29.93 -1.56 5.56
C PRO A 278 31.00 -1.86 4.50
N GLY A 279 32.28 -1.82 4.89
CA GLY A 279 33.43 -2.03 4.01
C GLY A 279 34.32 -0.79 3.81
N THR A 280 33.92 0.36 4.33
CA THR A 280 34.78 1.54 4.46
C THR A 280 35.36 1.65 5.87
N PRO A 281 36.63 2.08 6.05
CA PRO A 281 37.29 2.03 7.36
C PRO A 281 36.82 3.07 8.39
N GLN A 282 35.77 3.84 8.10
CA GLN A 282 35.37 4.95 8.95
C GLN A 282 34.20 4.50 9.84
N GLY A 283 34.35 4.70 11.15
CA GLY A 283 33.30 4.43 12.14
C GLY A 283 32.09 5.37 11.95
N PRO A 284 31.16 5.43 12.92
CA PRO A 284 30.12 6.47 12.88
C PRO A 284 30.80 7.84 12.81
N ASN A 285 30.49 8.60 11.76
CA ASN A 285 30.93 9.99 11.62
C ASN A 285 29.68 10.86 11.67
N ALA A 286 29.73 11.89 12.50
CA ALA A 286 28.76 12.97 12.51
C ALA A 286 28.68 13.62 11.11
N PRO A 287 27.47 13.81 10.55
CA PRO A 287 27.30 14.61 9.35
C PRO A 287 27.71 16.06 9.58
N ASP A 288 28.86 16.44 9.08
CA ASP A 288 29.48 17.73 9.37
C ASP A 288 29.45 18.69 8.17
N ARG A 289 29.51 19.99 8.47
CA ARG A 289 29.65 21.09 7.50
C ARG A 289 28.53 21.11 6.48
N LEU A 290 27.30 20.91 6.94
CA LEU A 290 26.11 20.87 6.12
C LEU A 290 25.52 22.27 5.88
N ASP A 291 24.89 22.45 4.73
CA ASP A 291 23.92 23.53 4.54
C ASP A 291 22.77 23.36 5.55
N PRO A 292 22.32 24.43 6.25
CA PRO A 292 21.26 24.32 7.25
C PRO A 292 19.96 23.68 6.74
N ARG A 293 19.62 23.86 5.46
CA ARG A 293 18.43 23.22 4.86
C ARG A 293 18.65 21.72 4.69
N ASN A 294 19.84 21.31 4.25
CA ASN A 294 20.19 19.90 4.11
C ASN A 294 20.23 19.20 5.48
N ALA A 295 20.78 19.87 6.49
CA ALA A 295 20.77 19.38 7.86
C ALA A 295 19.36 19.23 8.43
N LEU A 296 18.49 20.24 8.25
CA LEU A 296 17.09 20.16 8.70
C LEU A 296 16.32 19.04 8.01
N ALA A 297 16.48 18.90 6.69
CA ALA A 297 15.86 17.82 5.93
C ALA A 297 16.30 16.44 6.48
N LEU A 298 17.58 16.27 6.77
CA LEU A 298 18.14 15.05 7.34
C LEU A 298 17.59 14.75 8.75
N VAL A 299 17.51 15.77 9.62
CA VAL A 299 16.91 15.63 10.96
C VAL A 299 15.47 15.12 10.86
N ARG A 300 14.66 15.74 9.99
CA ARG A 300 13.27 15.36 9.77
C ARG A 300 13.17 13.94 9.20
N PHE A 301 14.06 13.58 8.26
CA PHE A 301 14.09 12.24 7.66
C PHE A 301 14.44 11.16 8.69
N CYS A 302 15.47 11.38 9.51
CA CYS A 302 15.83 10.44 10.57
C CYS A 302 14.71 10.28 11.61
N ARG A 303 14.06 11.39 12.01
CA ARG A 303 12.90 11.34 12.91
C ARG A 303 11.78 10.47 12.32
N TRP A 304 11.44 10.71 11.05
CA TRP A 304 10.43 9.93 10.33
C TRP A 304 10.83 8.45 10.23
N LEU A 305 12.06 8.15 9.81
CA LEU A 305 12.57 6.78 9.73
C LEU A 305 12.46 6.03 11.07
N SER A 306 12.81 6.70 12.18
CA SER A 306 12.73 6.10 13.51
C SER A 306 11.27 5.84 13.92
N GLN A 307 10.41 6.84 13.79
CA GLN A 307 9.01 6.75 14.26
C GLN A 307 8.14 5.87 13.38
N ALA A 308 8.33 5.95 12.06
CA ALA A 308 7.50 5.27 11.09
C ALA A 308 7.98 3.82 10.84
N TRP A 309 9.29 3.65 10.74
CA TRP A 309 9.87 2.40 10.28
C TRP A 309 10.66 1.66 11.36
N GLY A 310 10.77 2.21 12.57
CA GLY A 310 11.57 1.62 13.64
C GLY A 310 13.05 1.53 13.25
N VAL A 311 13.52 2.43 12.37
CA VAL A 311 14.90 2.48 11.92
C VAL A 311 15.79 2.97 13.06
N THR A 312 16.89 2.27 13.25
CA THR A 312 17.92 2.60 14.24
C THR A 312 19.23 3.03 13.57
N GLU A 313 19.46 2.63 12.32
CA GLU A 313 20.63 3.04 11.54
C GLU A 313 20.26 3.47 10.13
N LEU A 314 20.87 4.55 9.66
CA LEU A 314 20.85 4.99 8.27
C LEU A 314 22.24 4.82 7.68
N HIS A 315 22.34 4.23 6.49
CA HIS A 315 23.60 4.05 5.78
C HIS A 315 23.71 5.01 4.60
N HIS A 316 24.90 5.56 4.38
CA HIS A 316 25.17 6.50 3.29
C HIS A 316 26.49 6.22 2.55
N LEU A 317 26.63 6.80 1.35
CA LEU A 317 27.87 6.84 0.56
C LEU A 317 28.55 8.22 0.56
N GLY A 318 27.86 9.26 1.04
CA GLY A 318 28.41 10.61 1.16
C GLY A 318 27.37 11.59 1.69
N ILE A 319 27.69 12.31 2.75
CA ILE A 319 26.77 13.26 3.41
C ILE A 319 27.45 14.57 3.85
N ASP A 320 28.75 14.53 4.11
CA ASP A 320 29.51 15.64 4.69
C ASP A 320 29.93 16.73 3.69
N GLY A 321 30.08 17.94 4.22
CA GLY A 321 30.73 19.05 3.54
C GLY A 321 32.27 18.98 3.56
N SER A 322 32.89 19.44 2.48
CA SER A 322 34.34 19.58 2.39
C SER A 322 34.82 20.93 2.95
N ALA A 323 36.09 21.00 3.36
CA ALA A 323 36.71 22.27 3.68
C ALA A 323 36.73 23.19 2.44
N PRO A 324 36.74 24.53 2.61
CA PRO A 324 36.73 25.46 1.48
C PRO A 324 37.84 25.15 0.46
N GLY A 325 37.48 25.05 -0.82
CA GLY A 325 38.41 24.80 -1.92
C GLY A 325 38.88 23.34 -2.09
N GLN A 326 38.37 22.38 -1.32
CA GLN A 326 38.67 20.95 -1.51
C GLN A 326 37.75 20.27 -2.52
N ARG A 327 36.48 20.65 -2.56
CA ARG A 327 35.45 20.08 -3.44
C ARG A 327 34.35 21.11 -3.60
N ASP A 328 34.02 21.43 -4.84
CA ASP A 328 33.11 22.54 -5.16
C ASP A 328 31.75 22.06 -5.70
N ASP A 329 31.46 20.75 -5.63
CA ASP A 329 30.14 20.21 -5.96
C ASP A 329 29.18 20.22 -4.75
N CYS A 330 27.96 19.72 -4.94
CA CYS A 330 26.91 19.72 -3.91
C CYS A 330 27.35 18.99 -2.62
N HIS A 331 28.09 17.88 -2.70
CA HIS A 331 28.65 17.23 -1.51
C HIS A 331 29.69 18.12 -0.84
N GLY A 332 30.65 18.68 -1.58
CA GLY A 332 31.65 19.58 -1.01
C GLY A 332 31.05 20.80 -0.31
N GLN A 333 29.89 21.25 -0.80
CA GLN A 333 29.11 22.34 -0.23
C GLN A 333 28.21 21.94 0.95
N GLY A 334 28.14 20.65 1.29
CA GLY A 334 27.28 20.12 2.38
C GLY A 334 25.80 20.09 2.02
N ARG A 335 25.48 20.04 0.71
CA ARG A 335 24.12 20.15 0.15
C ARG A 335 23.53 18.84 -0.34
N ALA A 336 24.25 17.71 -0.25
CA ALA A 336 23.80 16.45 -0.83
C ALA A 336 23.96 15.27 0.14
N VAL A 337 23.08 14.27 -0.02
CA VAL A 337 23.09 13.01 0.71
C VAL A 337 22.97 11.86 -0.29
N ASP A 338 23.88 10.89 -0.20
CA ASP A 338 23.78 9.62 -0.92
C ASP A 338 23.27 8.54 0.04
N PHE A 339 21.94 8.39 0.15
CA PHE A 339 21.29 7.42 1.03
C PHE A 339 21.36 6.01 0.44
N SER A 340 21.95 5.05 1.15
CA SER A 340 22.22 3.70 0.63
C SER A 340 21.49 2.56 1.34
N GLY A 341 20.84 2.81 2.47
CA GLY A 341 20.09 1.78 3.19
C GLY A 341 19.77 2.11 4.64
N VAL A 342 19.12 1.17 5.31
CA VAL A 342 18.74 1.26 6.73
C VAL A 342 18.84 -0.08 7.45
N VAL A 343 18.92 -0.01 8.76
CA VAL A 343 18.68 -1.12 9.69
C VAL A 343 17.60 -0.70 10.69
N GLY A 344 16.63 -1.57 10.94
CA GLY A 344 15.51 -1.28 11.84
C GLY A 344 14.83 -2.52 12.38
N THR A 345 13.75 -2.30 13.13
CA THR A 345 12.85 -3.34 13.63
C THR A 345 11.40 -2.90 13.43
N LYS A 346 10.61 -3.68 12.70
CA LYS A 346 9.16 -3.46 12.50
C LYS A 346 8.42 -4.66 13.10
N ASP A 347 7.43 -4.41 13.96
CA ASP A 347 6.61 -5.44 14.63
C ASP A 347 7.43 -6.55 15.32
N GLY A 348 8.53 -6.18 15.97
CA GLY A 348 9.42 -7.11 16.66
C GLY A 348 10.35 -7.92 15.74
N THR A 349 10.29 -7.71 14.41
CA THR A 349 11.15 -8.37 13.43
C THR A 349 12.24 -7.40 12.96
N ALA A 350 13.50 -7.77 13.18
CA ALA A 350 14.64 -7.00 12.69
C ALA A 350 14.74 -7.11 11.17
N TYR A 351 15.07 -6.01 10.51
CA TYR A 351 15.26 -5.95 9.07
C TYR A 351 16.43 -5.04 8.68
N ALA A 352 16.99 -5.27 7.51
CA ALA A 352 17.99 -4.41 6.91
C ALA A 352 17.73 -4.30 5.41
N LEU A 353 17.57 -3.07 4.92
CA LEU A 353 17.34 -2.78 3.51
C LEU A 353 18.52 -1.98 2.96
N SER A 354 18.96 -2.30 1.76
CA SER A 354 19.95 -1.53 1.02
C SER A 354 19.42 -1.23 -0.36
N VAL A 355 19.69 -0.02 -0.85
CA VAL A 355 19.27 0.38 -2.19
C VAL A 355 19.86 -0.57 -3.22
N LEU A 356 21.10 -1.02 -3.06
CA LEU A 356 21.72 -1.94 -4.01
C LEU A 356 20.99 -3.29 -4.09
N ARG A 357 20.85 -4.00 -2.96
CA ARG A 357 20.33 -5.37 -2.96
C ARG A 357 18.82 -5.42 -3.15
N ASP A 358 18.12 -4.51 -2.47
CA ASP A 358 16.67 -4.60 -2.26
C ASP A 358 15.90 -3.64 -3.18
N TRP A 359 16.61 -2.87 -4.03
CA TRP A 359 16.02 -2.09 -5.11
C TRP A 359 16.80 -2.22 -6.43
N GLY A 360 18.02 -1.71 -6.51
CA GLY A 360 18.74 -1.53 -7.77
C GLY A 360 19.14 -2.81 -8.49
N MET A 361 19.37 -3.91 -7.77
CA MET A 361 19.69 -5.23 -8.35
C MET A 361 18.51 -6.21 -8.33
N VAL A 362 17.33 -5.79 -7.89
CA VAL A 362 16.15 -6.65 -7.90
C VAL A 362 15.77 -6.97 -9.34
N SER A 363 15.72 -8.25 -9.66
CA SER A 363 15.37 -8.73 -11.00
C SER A 363 13.85 -8.75 -11.15
N THR A 364 13.35 -8.06 -12.17
CA THR A 364 11.92 -7.99 -12.49
C THR A 364 11.67 -8.37 -13.95
N LEU A 365 10.39 -8.38 -14.37
CA LEU A 365 10.06 -8.53 -15.78
C LEU A 365 10.62 -7.37 -16.61
N SER A 366 10.53 -6.14 -16.09
CA SER A 366 11.08 -4.94 -16.74
C SER A 366 12.60 -4.78 -16.60
N THR A 367 13.20 -5.39 -15.58
CA THR A 367 14.66 -5.34 -15.35
C THR A 367 15.26 -6.74 -15.11
N PRO A 368 15.31 -7.62 -16.13
CA PRO A 368 15.87 -8.96 -15.97
C PRO A 368 17.33 -8.89 -15.49
N GLY A 369 17.64 -9.61 -14.40
CA GLY A 369 18.95 -9.60 -13.75
C GLY A 369 19.28 -8.30 -13.00
N GLY A 370 18.29 -7.43 -12.76
CA GLY A 370 18.47 -6.14 -12.09
C GLY A 370 18.97 -5.02 -13.00
N ILE A 371 19.04 -5.26 -14.31
CA ILE A 371 19.65 -4.34 -15.28
C ILE A 371 18.58 -3.80 -16.23
N TRP A 372 18.50 -2.47 -16.35
CA TRP A 372 17.68 -1.80 -17.37
C TRP A 372 18.16 -2.16 -18.77
N GLN A 373 17.23 -2.63 -19.61
CA GLN A 373 17.56 -3.03 -20.97
C GLN A 373 17.83 -1.78 -21.84
N PRO A 374 18.87 -1.78 -22.70
CA PRO A 374 19.25 -0.61 -23.51
C PRO A 374 18.25 -0.22 -24.60
N THR A 375 17.28 -1.07 -24.94
CA THR A 375 16.35 -0.88 -26.07
C THR A 375 14.95 -1.41 -25.74
N GLY A 376 13.90 -0.64 -26.05
CA GLY A 376 12.55 -1.17 -26.23
C GLY A 376 11.43 -0.43 -25.50
N THR A 377 11.67 0.09 -24.30
CA THR A 377 10.68 0.87 -23.54
C THR A 377 11.39 1.95 -22.71
N ASN A 378 11.04 3.22 -22.94
CA ASN A 378 11.41 4.34 -22.05
C ASN A 378 10.38 4.50 -20.91
N GLN A 379 9.47 3.55 -20.74
CA GLN A 379 8.58 3.52 -19.59
C GLN A 379 9.40 3.02 -18.41
N VAL A 380 9.87 4.00 -17.63
CA VAL A 380 10.55 3.77 -16.37
C VAL A 380 9.50 3.96 -15.29
N HIS A 381 9.03 2.85 -14.74
CA HIS A 381 8.19 2.80 -13.55
C HIS A 381 9.02 2.27 -12.38
N PHE A 382 8.48 2.40 -11.17
CA PHE A 382 9.11 1.85 -9.98
C PHE A 382 9.13 0.32 -10.08
N ARG A 383 10.32 -0.25 -10.28
CA ARG A 383 10.43 -1.68 -10.64
C ARG A 383 9.90 -2.60 -9.54
N LEU A 384 9.95 -2.15 -8.29
CA LEU A 384 9.52 -2.95 -7.14
C LEU A 384 8.02 -3.23 -7.14
N ASP A 385 7.23 -2.53 -7.97
CA ASP A 385 5.82 -2.89 -8.23
C ASP A 385 5.67 -4.24 -8.94
N GLU A 386 6.72 -4.71 -9.62
CA GLU A 386 6.76 -5.97 -10.37
C GLU A 386 7.61 -7.05 -9.69
N ALA A 387 8.02 -6.85 -8.44
CA ALA A 387 8.96 -7.72 -7.74
C ALA A 387 8.27 -8.50 -6.59
N PRO A 388 7.64 -9.66 -6.87
CA PRO A 388 7.08 -10.51 -5.82
C PRO A 388 8.11 -10.85 -4.75
N GLY A 389 7.70 -10.79 -3.47
CA GLY A 389 8.59 -11.05 -2.33
C GLY A 389 9.48 -9.88 -1.93
N SER A 390 9.32 -8.71 -2.57
CA SER A 390 10.04 -7.47 -2.22
C SER A 390 9.13 -6.42 -1.58
N GLU A 391 7.97 -6.83 -1.03
CA GLU A 391 6.92 -5.91 -0.55
C GLU A 391 7.46 -4.94 0.51
N LEU A 392 8.18 -5.44 1.53
CA LEU A 392 8.81 -4.56 2.54
C LEU A 392 9.76 -3.53 1.91
N ALA A 393 10.55 -3.93 0.90
CA ALA A 393 11.48 -3.04 0.22
C ALA A 393 10.74 -2.02 -0.67
N ARG A 394 9.73 -2.48 -1.41
CA ARG A 394 8.86 -1.66 -2.24
C ARG A 394 8.23 -0.55 -1.42
N ASP A 395 7.58 -0.94 -0.34
CA ASP A 395 6.81 -0.07 0.54
C ASP A 395 7.77 0.93 1.22
N PHE A 396 8.88 0.45 1.79
CA PHE A 396 9.89 1.31 2.41
C PHE A 396 10.48 2.34 1.44
N PHE A 397 10.97 1.91 0.27
CA PHE A 397 11.65 2.81 -0.66
C PHE A 397 10.70 3.78 -1.35
N ARG A 398 9.43 3.40 -1.55
CA ARG A 398 8.38 4.31 -2.02
C ARG A 398 8.17 5.44 -1.03
N SER A 399 7.86 5.12 0.22
CA SER A 399 7.62 6.15 1.25
C SER A 399 8.85 6.98 1.54
N ALA A 400 10.05 6.37 1.50
CA ALA A 400 11.30 7.10 1.64
C ALA A 400 11.45 8.11 0.50
N TYR A 401 11.18 7.72 -0.75
CA TYR A 401 11.24 8.65 -1.88
C TYR A 401 10.24 9.79 -1.73
N GLU A 402 9.00 9.50 -1.36
CA GLU A 402 7.96 10.51 -1.15
C GLU A 402 8.36 11.53 -0.08
N PHE A 403 8.91 11.04 1.04
CA PHE A 403 9.47 11.93 2.07
C PHE A 403 10.63 12.77 1.53
N ILE A 404 11.56 12.14 0.79
CA ILE A 404 12.74 12.80 0.24
C ILE A 404 12.33 13.88 -0.77
N ALA A 405 11.45 13.57 -1.72
CA ALA A 405 10.87 14.54 -2.64
C ALA A 405 10.12 15.64 -1.88
N GLY A 406 9.51 15.27 -0.75
CA GLY A 406 8.93 16.14 0.26
C GLY A 406 9.88 17.13 0.93
N GLN A 407 11.20 16.92 0.95
CA GLN A 407 12.14 17.75 1.73
C GLN A 407 13.34 18.28 0.95
N TRP A 408 13.84 17.57 -0.06
CA TRP A 408 14.96 17.98 -0.92
C TRP A 408 14.46 18.55 -2.25
N GLN A 409 15.31 19.28 -2.96
CA GLN A 409 14.92 19.83 -4.26
C GLN A 409 14.87 18.72 -5.30
N ASP A 410 13.72 18.59 -5.97
CA ASP A 410 13.46 17.53 -6.91
C ASP A 410 13.15 18.04 -8.32
N HIS A 411 12.68 19.29 -8.47
CA HIS A 411 12.26 19.83 -9.77
C HIS A 411 13.05 21.03 -10.24
N SER A 412 13.58 21.87 -9.34
CA SER A 412 14.17 23.15 -9.73
C SER A 412 15.58 23.39 -9.19
N PRO A 413 16.38 24.19 -9.92
CA PRO A 413 17.70 24.60 -9.48
C PRO A 413 17.69 25.56 -8.28
N ASN A 414 16.51 26.10 -7.96
CA ASN A 414 16.24 27.07 -6.90
C ASN A 414 15.32 26.43 -5.83
N PRO A 415 15.14 27.07 -4.65
CA PRO A 415 14.15 26.62 -3.69
C PRO A 415 12.81 26.32 -4.35
N ASP A 416 12.36 25.07 -4.20
CA ASP A 416 11.11 24.63 -4.78
C ASP A 416 9.95 25.28 -4.04
N GLY A 417 8.94 25.71 -4.77
CA GLY A 417 7.70 26.20 -4.18
C GLY A 417 6.93 25.09 -3.47
N PRO A 418 5.76 25.40 -2.88
CA PRO A 418 4.90 24.41 -2.21
C PRO A 418 4.18 23.47 -3.18
N ALA A 419 4.67 23.33 -4.42
CA ALA A 419 4.11 22.43 -5.41
C ALA A 419 4.28 20.96 -4.96
N GLU A 420 3.39 20.11 -5.45
CA GLU A 420 3.42 18.67 -5.18
C GLU A 420 4.77 18.07 -5.57
N PRO A 421 5.38 17.24 -4.71
CA PRO A 421 6.61 16.55 -5.03
C PRO A 421 6.47 15.60 -6.22
N SER A 422 7.60 15.27 -6.83
CA SER A 422 7.71 14.25 -7.86
C SER A 422 7.40 12.84 -7.33
N THR A 423 7.06 11.95 -8.26
CA THR A 423 6.94 10.51 -8.00
C THR A 423 8.12 9.75 -8.59
N ILE A 424 8.42 8.57 -8.04
CA ILE A 424 9.44 7.67 -8.60
C ILE A 424 9.18 7.41 -10.10
N GLY A 425 10.26 7.38 -10.88
CA GLY A 425 10.22 7.26 -12.34
C GLY A 425 10.16 8.60 -13.07
N SER A 426 9.92 9.71 -12.34
CA SER A 426 10.00 11.07 -12.90
C SER A 426 11.46 11.48 -13.16
N GLY A 427 11.67 12.29 -14.20
CA GLY A 427 12.98 12.93 -14.46
C GLY A 427 13.19 14.11 -13.52
N THR A 428 13.94 13.90 -12.43
CA THR A 428 14.04 14.82 -11.28
C THR A 428 15.51 14.99 -10.88
N PHE A 429 15.78 15.86 -9.90
CA PHE A 429 17.10 15.94 -9.27
C PHE A 429 17.38 14.82 -8.26
N ILE A 430 16.37 14.01 -7.93
CA ILE A 430 16.54 12.85 -7.06
C ILE A 430 16.92 11.64 -7.92
N MET A 431 18.22 11.39 -8.01
CA MET A 431 18.74 10.25 -8.75
C MET A 431 18.57 8.97 -7.93
N ASN A 432 18.13 7.90 -8.60
CA ASN A 432 17.82 6.61 -7.99
C ASN A 432 17.98 5.49 -9.04
N PRO A 433 17.89 4.20 -8.67
CA PRO A 433 18.07 3.09 -9.61
C PRO A 433 17.06 3.06 -10.76
N ASP A 434 15.88 3.67 -10.57
CA ASP A 434 14.78 3.77 -11.54
C ASP A 434 14.64 5.19 -12.07
N HIS A 435 15.73 5.96 -12.07
CA HIS A 435 15.70 7.26 -12.71
C HIS A 435 15.65 7.10 -14.25
N PRO A 436 14.83 7.87 -14.99
CA PRO A 436 14.66 7.67 -16.43
C PRO A 436 15.92 7.94 -17.26
N THR A 437 16.92 8.61 -16.68
CA THR A 437 18.09 9.10 -17.41
C THR A 437 19.35 8.25 -17.16
N SER A 438 20.03 7.82 -18.23
CA SER A 438 21.38 7.19 -18.23
C SER A 438 22.49 8.15 -18.70
N ASN A 439 22.41 9.45 -18.41
CA ASN A 439 23.08 10.50 -19.18
C ASN A 439 24.62 10.35 -19.31
N PRO A 440 25.22 10.35 -20.53
CA PRO A 440 24.60 10.38 -21.87
C PRO A 440 24.39 8.99 -22.50
N ALA A 441 24.90 7.94 -21.87
CA ALA A 441 24.76 6.55 -22.26
C ALA A 441 24.91 5.66 -21.02
N PRO A 442 24.38 4.42 -21.03
CA PRO A 442 24.50 3.49 -19.91
C PRO A 442 25.94 3.43 -19.34
N GLY A 443 26.05 3.52 -18.02
CA GLY A 443 27.34 3.50 -17.30
C GLY A 443 27.99 4.87 -17.07
N ALA A 444 27.30 5.96 -17.43
CA ALA A 444 27.79 7.30 -17.17
C ALA A 444 27.59 7.75 -15.72
N LYS A 445 28.48 8.64 -15.26
CA LYS A 445 28.60 9.08 -13.85
C LYS A 445 27.32 9.69 -13.26
N ASN A 446 26.49 10.33 -14.09
CA ASN A 446 25.28 11.02 -13.64
C ASN A 446 24.00 10.28 -14.09
N GLY A 447 24.12 9.04 -14.55
CA GLY A 447 22.99 8.21 -14.95
C GLY A 447 22.52 7.31 -13.83
N ARG A 448 21.33 6.71 -13.99
CA ARG A 448 20.76 5.71 -13.06
C ARG A 448 21.74 4.59 -12.70
N GLU A 449 22.61 4.17 -13.63
CA GLU A 449 23.54 3.07 -13.40
C GLU A 449 24.57 3.42 -12.31
N ALA A 450 24.97 4.70 -12.22
CA ALA A 450 25.83 5.18 -11.14
C ALA A 450 25.10 5.30 -9.79
N HIS A 451 23.77 5.28 -9.80
CA HIS A 451 22.88 5.40 -8.64
C HIS A 451 22.15 4.09 -8.34
N ALA A 452 22.67 2.96 -8.83
CA ALA A 452 22.07 1.64 -8.56
C ALA A 452 22.16 1.24 -7.08
N ASN A 453 23.02 1.89 -6.29
CA ASN A 453 23.27 1.57 -4.89
C ASN A 453 22.92 2.69 -3.90
N HIS A 454 22.33 3.79 -4.35
CA HIS A 454 21.91 4.88 -3.48
C HIS A 454 20.85 5.78 -4.13
N LEU A 455 20.13 6.54 -3.30
CA LEU A 455 19.37 7.71 -3.72
C LEU A 455 20.26 8.94 -3.48
N HIS A 456 20.51 9.72 -4.52
CA HIS A 456 21.16 11.02 -4.41
C HIS A 456 20.09 12.09 -4.26
N MET A 457 20.10 12.80 -3.13
CA MET A 457 19.20 13.91 -2.84
C MET A 457 20.01 15.16 -2.51
N GLN A 458 19.54 16.34 -2.94
CA GLN A 458 20.29 17.58 -2.76
C GLN A 458 19.41 18.83 -2.59
N ILE A 459 20.01 19.89 -2.05
CA ILE A 459 19.46 21.24 -2.02
C ILE A 459 20.24 22.10 -3.01
N GLY A 460 19.62 22.70 -4.00
CA GLY A 460 20.25 23.51 -5.05
C GLY A 460 20.81 22.66 -6.19
N VAL A 461 21.25 23.30 -7.27
CA VAL A 461 21.87 22.61 -8.42
C VAL A 461 23.15 21.84 -8.11
N THR A 462 23.39 20.80 -8.91
CA THR A 462 24.67 20.12 -9.05
C THR A 462 25.68 21.04 -9.76
N GLY A 463 26.84 21.27 -9.14
CA GLY A 463 28.02 21.77 -9.85
C GLY A 463 28.14 23.30 -10.07
N THR A 464 27.46 24.14 -9.30
CA THR A 464 27.84 25.57 -9.21
C THR A 464 27.88 26.07 -7.78
N ALA A 465 28.78 27.04 -7.57
CA ALA A 465 28.95 27.84 -6.35
C ALA A 465 27.81 28.84 -6.15
#